data_AF-A0A6P8YAB6-F1
#
_entry.id   AF-A0A6P8YAB6-F1
#
_cell.length_a   1.000
_cell.length_b   1.000
_cell.length_c   1.000
_cell.angle_alpha   90.00
_cell.angle_beta   90.00
_cell.angle_gamma   90.00
#
_symmetry.space_group_name_H-M   'P 1'
#
loop_
_entity.id
_entity.type
_entity.pdbx_description
1 polymer ?
#
loop_
_entity_poly.entity_id
_entity_poly.type
_entity_poly.pdbx_seq_one_letter_code
_entity_poly.pdbx_strand_id
1 'polypeptide(L)'
;GHADGQQHQGGGWSVHVWATWVKRLPSEEEGFLKDRENSAALLSPVQREKLSQCFAHLLDSDRDDIVTRQDFENLSERLRHFADWSDNSSEYHILREVEHNFVATFLDGPEDAADALGLGGLASGLASGLVPDDSIVVCPTGERERVCSLEQWLSRWGTILDQAKTFNELPVWLQYFPRVMFQVINKSGSGVVSRDELSAFYSSVLGLGAQRVGEVLDGAYKAMTANGDHPLCFPAYRWCYANFLLGRHRNGPGQYLFGPGEPADLRSCPFPVDYSALNTAPEELEQYSPDRKSNRRSVVV
;
A
#
# COMPACT_ATOMS: atom_id res chain seq x y z
N GLY A 1 27.96 -22.55 41.70
CA GLY A 1 27.11 -23.01 40.59
C GLY A 1 25.71 -22.54 40.91
N HIS A 2 25.14 -21.59 40.17
CA HIS A 2 24.48 -21.79 38.87
C HIS A 2 23.35 -22.83 38.94
N ALA A 3 22.11 -22.33 38.95
CA ALA A 3 21.14 -22.59 37.88
C ALA A 3 19.96 -21.62 38.04
N ASP A 4 19.97 -20.53 37.27
CA ASP A 4 18.79 -19.71 36.99
C ASP A 4 17.81 -20.53 36.16
N GLY A 5 16.59 -20.72 36.67
CA GLY A 5 15.47 -21.25 35.92
C GLY A 5 14.90 -20.18 35.01
N GLN A 6 15.33 -20.17 33.75
CA GLN A 6 14.66 -19.43 32.68
C GLN A 6 13.21 -19.90 32.60
N GLN A 7 12.28 -19.04 33.03
CA GLN A 7 10.86 -19.18 32.71
C GLN A 7 10.71 -19.04 31.20
N HIS A 8 10.39 -20.15 30.54
CA HIS A 8 9.83 -20.15 29.20
C HIS A 8 8.57 -19.27 29.21
N GLN A 9 8.64 -18.09 28.59
CA GLN A 9 7.45 -17.35 28.22
C GLN A 9 6.64 -18.23 27.28
N GLY A 10 5.47 -18.66 27.73
CA GLY A 10 4.55 -19.47 26.95
C GLY A 10 4.18 -18.71 25.67
N GLY A 11 4.44 -19.33 24.53
CA GLY A 11 3.98 -18.83 23.24
C GLY A 11 2.45 -18.84 23.21
N GLY A 12 1.85 -17.66 23.40
CA GLY A 12 0.44 -17.46 23.09
C GLY A 12 0.23 -17.61 21.59
N TRP A 13 -0.86 -18.25 21.18
CA TRP A 13 -1.22 -18.37 19.77
C TRP A 13 -1.57 -16.98 19.21
N SER A 14 -0.66 -16.39 18.45
CA SER A 14 -0.95 -15.24 17.60
C SER A 14 -1.00 -15.71 16.15
N VAL A 15 -2.17 -16.11 15.67
CA VAL A 15 -2.30 -16.48 14.25
C VAL A 15 -2.19 -15.20 13.42
N HIS A 16 -1.04 -15.02 12.78
CA HIS A 16 -0.86 -13.98 11.79
C HIS A 16 -1.58 -14.38 10.53
N VAL A 17 -2.65 -13.64 10.27
CA VAL A 17 -3.48 -13.90 9.12
C VAL A 17 -2.80 -13.33 7.87
N TRP A 18 -1.86 -14.11 7.34
CA TRP A 18 -1.36 -13.96 5.97
C TRP A 18 -2.34 -14.56 4.96
N ALA A 19 -3.22 -15.44 5.46
CA ALA A 19 -4.25 -16.11 4.70
C ALA A 19 -5.59 -16.08 5.48
N THR A 20 -6.35 -15.00 5.35
CA THR A 20 -7.81 -15.16 5.35
C THR A 20 -8.34 -14.75 4.00
N TRP A 21 -9.50 -15.30 3.70
CA TRP A 21 -10.45 -14.85 2.69
C TRP A 21 -10.58 -13.32 2.66
N VAL A 22 -9.62 -12.66 2.01
CA VAL A 22 -9.78 -11.27 1.62
C VAL A 22 -10.69 -11.32 0.40
N LYS A 23 -11.89 -10.75 0.51
CA LYS A 23 -12.73 -10.45 -0.65
C LYS A 23 -11.90 -9.55 -1.58
N ARG A 24 -11.32 -10.15 -2.62
CA ARG A 24 -10.46 -9.47 -3.61
C ARG A 24 -11.28 -8.84 -4.73
N LEU A 25 -12.51 -9.32 -4.92
CA LEU A 25 -13.44 -8.87 -5.94
C LEU A 25 -14.60 -8.09 -5.30
N PRO A 26 -15.16 -7.07 -5.96
CA PRO A 26 -16.44 -6.50 -5.57
C PRO A 26 -17.50 -7.60 -5.44
N SER A 27 -18.46 -7.48 -4.51
CA SER A 27 -19.61 -8.41 -4.53
C SER A 27 -20.41 -8.17 -5.80
N GLU A 28 -21.19 -9.17 -6.24
CA GLU A 28 -22.12 -9.00 -7.37
C GLU A 28 -23.02 -7.78 -7.17
N GLU A 29 -23.44 -7.49 -5.92
CA GLU A 29 -24.18 -6.27 -5.55
C GLU A 29 -23.39 -4.96 -5.71
N GLU A 30 -22.07 -4.93 -5.47
CA GLU A 30 -21.20 -3.77 -5.73
C GLU A 30 -20.98 -3.56 -7.25
N GLY A 31 -21.16 -4.61 -8.06
CA GLY A 31 -21.00 -4.58 -9.52
C GLY A 31 -22.13 -3.88 -10.27
N PHE A 32 -23.32 -3.71 -9.67
CA PHE A 32 -24.50 -3.11 -10.30
C PHE A 32 -24.55 -1.58 -10.25
N LEU A 33 -23.70 -0.93 -9.45
CA LEU A 33 -23.64 0.54 -9.28
C LEU A 33 -22.53 1.21 -10.11
N LYS A 34 -22.11 0.59 -11.22
CA LYS A 34 -20.98 1.09 -12.03
C LYS A 34 -21.41 2.23 -12.95
N ASP A 35 -21.44 3.46 -12.43
CA ASP A 35 -21.18 4.63 -13.27
C ASP A 35 -19.74 4.55 -13.76
N ARG A 36 -19.55 4.16 -15.02
CA ARG A 36 -18.22 4.00 -15.65
C ARG A 36 -17.44 5.32 -15.78
N GLU A 37 -18.06 6.46 -15.49
CA GLU A 37 -17.43 7.78 -15.56
C GLU A 37 -16.49 8.05 -14.39
N ASN A 38 -16.68 7.43 -13.22
CA ASN A 38 -15.80 7.61 -12.06
C ASN A 38 -15.14 6.29 -11.63
N SER A 39 -13.98 5.97 -12.22
CA SER A 39 -13.23 4.75 -11.89
C SER A 39 -12.79 4.68 -10.42
N ALA A 40 -12.74 5.80 -9.69
CA ALA A 40 -12.43 5.79 -8.25
C ALA A 40 -13.52 5.08 -7.42
N ALA A 41 -14.75 4.95 -7.95
CA ALA A 41 -15.83 4.20 -7.31
C ALA A 41 -15.60 2.68 -7.31
N LEU A 42 -14.68 2.17 -8.14
CA LEU A 42 -14.31 0.75 -8.19
C LEU A 42 -13.47 0.32 -6.97
N LEU A 43 -12.80 1.28 -6.34
CA LEU A 43 -11.97 1.08 -5.16
C LEU A 43 -12.82 0.96 -3.90
N SER A 44 -12.47 0.02 -3.01
CA SER A 44 -13.10 -0.02 -1.69
C SER A 44 -12.67 1.20 -0.86
N PRO A 45 -13.44 1.60 0.18
CA PRO A 45 -13.06 2.72 1.06
C PRO A 45 -11.65 2.57 1.64
N VAL A 46 -11.27 1.35 1.99
CA VAL A 46 -9.94 1.02 2.52
C VAL A 46 -8.85 1.15 1.47
N GLN A 47 -9.12 0.77 0.22
CA GLN A 47 -8.15 0.96 -0.87
C GLN A 47 -7.96 2.45 -1.16
N ARG A 48 -9.04 3.25 -1.17
CA ARG A 48 -8.95 4.70 -1.36
C ARG A 48 -8.08 5.33 -0.29
N GLU A 49 -8.33 5.02 0.97
CA GLU A 49 -7.53 5.52 2.08
C GLU A 49 -6.03 5.19 1.96
N LYS A 50 -5.68 3.92 1.67
CA LYS A 50 -4.29 3.50 1.48
C LYS A 50 -3.61 4.27 0.34
N LEU A 51 -4.31 4.43 -0.78
CA LEU A 51 -3.79 5.12 -1.95
C LEU A 51 -3.70 6.64 -1.74
N SER A 52 -4.61 7.21 -0.94
CA SER A 52 -4.51 8.61 -0.50
C SER A 52 -3.33 8.83 0.45
N GLN A 53 -3.04 7.88 1.34
CA GLN A 53 -1.84 7.93 2.19
C GLN A 53 -0.56 7.81 1.36
N CYS A 54 -0.55 6.94 0.35
CA CYS A 54 0.54 6.83 -0.61
C CYS A 54 0.78 8.18 -1.31
N PHE A 55 -0.29 8.83 -1.79
CA PHE A 55 -0.23 10.15 -2.41
C PHE A 55 0.38 11.19 -1.46
N ALA A 56 -0.19 11.35 -0.26
CA ALA A 56 0.18 12.41 0.69
C ALA A 56 1.52 12.20 1.39
N HIS A 57 2.00 10.95 1.54
CA HIS A 57 3.26 10.67 2.27
C HIS A 57 4.45 10.43 1.35
N LEU A 58 4.24 9.91 0.13
CA LEU A 58 5.35 9.62 -0.78
C LEU A 58 5.56 10.72 -1.82
N LEU A 59 4.49 11.32 -2.35
CA LEU A 59 4.57 12.22 -3.50
C LEU A 59 4.38 13.68 -3.07
N ASP A 60 3.20 14.02 -2.58
CA ASP A 60 2.79 15.39 -2.24
C ASP A 60 3.47 15.88 -0.94
N SER A 61 4.69 16.36 -1.09
CA SER A 61 5.55 16.75 0.04
C SER A 61 5.35 18.21 0.46
N ASP A 62 4.90 19.05 -0.47
CA ASP A 62 4.56 20.46 -0.28
C ASP A 62 3.08 20.69 0.10
N ARG A 63 2.26 19.65 0.04
CA ARG A 63 0.85 19.62 0.51
C ARG A 63 -0.02 20.59 -0.29
N ASP A 64 0.17 20.60 -1.60
CA ASP A 64 -0.64 21.39 -2.52
C ASP A 64 -1.81 20.57 -3.12
N ASP A 65 -1.99 19.33 -2.65
CA ASP A 65 -3.03 18.37 -3.05
C ASP A 65 -2.97 17.98 -4.55
N ILE A 66 -1.85 18.28 -5.22
CA ILE A 66 -1.55 17.88 -6.58
C ILE A 66 -0.20 17.17 -6.64
N VAL A 67 0.01 16.39 -7.68
CA VAL A 67 1.29 15.73 -7.95
C VAL A 67 1.75 16.12 -9.34
N THR A 68 2.99 16.59 -9.41
CA THR A 68 3.68 17.03 -10.62
C THR A 68 4.74 16.01 -11.04
N ARG A 69 5.40 16.25 -12.19
CA ARG A 69 6.57 15.45 -12.58
C ARG A 69 7.71 15.62 -11.57
N GLN A 70 7.87 16.84 -11.04
CA GLN A 70 8.91 17.16 -10.07
C GLN A 70 8.77 16.32 -8.79
N ASP A 71 7.55 16.00 -8.36
CA ASP A 71 7.33 15.18 -7.15
C ASP A 71 7.80 13.73 -7.33
N PHE A 72 7.59 13.15 -8.52
CA PHE A 72 8.12 11.83 -8.86
C PHE A 72 9.66 11.83 -8.88
N GLU A 73 10.27 12.87 -9.44
CA GLU A 73 11.73 13.04 -9.46
C GLU A 73 12.27 13.21 -8.03
N ASN A 74 11.61 14.03 -7.21
CA ASN A 74 11.96 14.25 -5.81
C ASN A 74 11.85 12.96 -4.99
N LEU A 75 10.81 12.15 -5.22
CA LEU A 75 10.68 10.84 -4.60
C LEU A 75 11.85 9.93 -5.00
N SER A 76 12.18 9.83 -6.29
CA SER A 76 13.28 9.00 -6.75
C SER A 76 14.62 9.41 -6.18
N GLU A 77 14.91 10.70 -6.13
CA GLU A 77 16.13 11.23 -5.50
C GLU A 77 16.17 10.92 -4.00
N ARG A 78 15.04 11.06 -3.30
CA ARG A 78 14.93 10.70 -1.88
C ARG A 78 15.20 9.23 -1.64
N LEU A 79 14.63 8.34 -2.47
CA LEU A 79 14.86 6.89 -2.39
C LEU A 79 16.32 6.54 -2.69
N ARG A 80 16.92 7.16 -3.72
CA ARG A 80 18.33 7.00 -4.09
C ARG A 80 19.25 7.41 -2.95
N HIS A 81 19.04 8.60 -2.38
CA HIS A 81 19.82 9.09 -1.25
C HIS A 81 19.63 8.23 -0.01
N PHE A 82 18.40 7.81 0.29
CA PHE A 82 18.16 6.92 1.42
C PHE A 82 18.89 5.60 1.27
N ALA A 83 18.91 5.02 0.06
CA ALA A 83 19.55 3.74 -0.23
C ALA A 83 21.07 3.84 -0.51
N ASP A 84 21.66 5.03 -0.45
CA ASP A 84 23.05 5.31 -0.80
C ASP A 84 23.43 4.85 -2.22
N TRP A 85 22.50 4.97 -3.18
CA TRP A 85 22.74 4.58 -4.57
C TRP A 85 23.46 5.69 -5.35
N SER A 86 24.44 5.28 -6.16
CA SER A 86 25.06 6.17 -7.15
C SER A 86 24.18 6.34 -8.38
N ASP A 87 24.36 7.42 -9.12
CA ASP A 87 23.59 7.72 -10.35
C ASP A 87 23.78 6.68 -11.46
N ASN A 88 24.86 5.88 -11.38
CA ASN A 88 25.19 4.80 -12.32
C ASN A 88 24.86 3.40 -11.77
N SER A 89 24.16 3.29 -10.63
CA SER A 89 23.80 1.98 -10.09
C SER A 89 22.66 1.37 -10.91
N SER A 90 22.69 0.04 -11.05
CA SER A 90 21.61 -0.70 -11.71
C SER A 90 20.25 -0.48 -11.04
N GLU A 91 20.25 -0.39 -9.71
CA GLU A 91 19.10 -0.19 -8.87
C GLU A 91 18.44 1.16 -9.13
N TYR A 92 19.25 2.22 -9.26
CA TYR A 92 18.74 3.55 -9.58
C TYR A 92 18.23 3.64 -11.02
N HIS A 93 18.88 2.99 -11.99
CA HIS A 93 18.35 2.92 -13.36
C HIS A 93 17.00 2.19 -13.42
N ILE A 94 16.83 1.09 -12.67
CA ILE A 94 15.53 0.40 -12.57
C ILE A 94 14.48 1.31 -11.93
N LEU A 95 14.84 2.06 -10.87
CA LEU A 95 13.94 3.03 -10.25
C LEU A 95 13.50 4.11 -11.26
N ARG A 96 14.41 4.67 -12.05
CA ARG A 96 14.09 5.67 -13.09
C ARG A 96 13.17 5.11 -14.18
N GLU A 97 13.36 3.86 -14.59
CA GLU A 97 12.45 3.21 -15.54
C GLU A 97 11.05 3.02 -14.94
N VAL A 98 10.96 2.60 -13.68
CA VAL A 98 9.68 2.48 -12.98
C VAL A 98 9.00 3.84 -12.82
N GLU A 99 9.75 4.88 -12.46
CA GLU A 99 9.26 6.26 -12.35
C GLU A 99 8.73 6.79 -13.68
N HIS A 100 9.46 6.58 -14.77
CA HIS A 100 9.01 6.98 -16.11
C HIS A 100 7.63 6.38 -16.44
N ASN A 101 7.43 5.11 -16.10
CA ASN A 101 6.14 4.45 -16.32
C ASN A 101 5.05 4.93 -15.34
N PHE A 102 5.40 5.31 -14.10
CA PHE A 102 4.46 5.98 -13.19
C PHE A 102 4.00 7.31 -13.77
N VAL A 103 4.93 8.15 -14.21
CA VAL A 103 4.62 9.45 -14.81
C VAL A 103 3.75 9.28 -16.06
N ALA A 104 4.10 8.35 -16.95
CA ALA A 104 3.30 8.05 -18.13
C ALA A 104 1.88 7.58 -17.77
N THR A 105 1.73 6.84 -16.67
CA THR A 105 0.42 6.32 -16.24
C THR A 105 -0.41 7.37 -15.51
N PHE A 106 0.22 8.23 -14.70
CA PHE A 106 -0.46 9.13 -13.75
C PHE A 106 -0.47 10.61 -14.12
N LEU A 107 0.41 11.07 -15.02
CA LEU A 107 0.44 12.46 -15.51
C LEU A 107 0.12 12.54 -17.00
N ASP A 108 0.68 11.63 -17.79
CA ASP A 108 0.45 11.65 -19.23
C ASP A 108 -0.97 11.16 -19.56
N GLY A 109 -1.53 11.71 -20.65
CA GLY A 109 -2.87 11.34 -21.11
C GLY A 109 -2.84 9.97 -21.80
N PRO A 110 -3.99 9.32 -22.03
CA PRO A 110 -4.04 8.03 -22.73
C PRO A 110 -3.45 8.10 -24.15
N GLU A 111 -3.47 9.26 -24.80
CA GLU A 111 -2.85 9.48 -26.12
C GLU A 111 -1.32 9.52 -26.04
N ASP A 112 -0.77 10.27 -25.08
CA ASP A 112 0.68 10.37 -24.85
C ASP A 112 1.28 9.06 -24.34
N ALA A 113 0.55 8.33 -23.48
CA ALA A 113 0.95 7.01 -23.00
C ALA A 113 0.91 5.94 -24.11
N ALA A 114 -0.07 6.01 -25.02
CA ALA A 114 -0.12 5.14 -26.18
C ALA A 114 1.04 5.42 -27.15
N ASP A 115 1.42 6.68 -27.36
CA ASP A 115 2.60 7.04 -28.14
C ASP A 115 3.91 6.61 -27.45
N ALA A 116 4.05 6.81 -26.14
CA ALA A 116 5.21 6.37 -25.37
C ALA A 116 5.40 4.85 -25.37
N LEU A 117 4.29 4.09 -25.45
CA LEU A 117 4.29 2.62 -25.55
C LEU A 117 4.29 2.10 -27.01
N GLY A 118 4.36 2.98 -28.01
CA GLY A 118 4.42 2.61 -29.43
C GLY A 118 3.11 2.07 -30.02
N LEU A 119 1.97 2.38 -29.40
CA LEU A 119 0.60 1.95 -29.75
C LEU A 119 -0.24 3.08 -30.39
N GLY A 120 0.36 4.24 -30.67
CA GLY A 120 -0.28 5.49 -31.10
C GLY A 120 -1.27 5.41 -32.27
N GLY A 121 -1.07 4.46 -33.19
CA GLY A 121 -1.88 4.35 -34.41
C GLY A 121 -3.33 3.87 -34.21
N LEU A 122 -3.69 3.28 -33.07
CA LEU A 122 -5.01 2.68 -32.84
C LEU A 122 -5.89 3.45 -31.84
N ALA A 123 -5.30 4.31 -31.00
CA ALA A 123 -6.00 5.02 -29.93
C ALA A 123 -6.50 6.42 -30.34
N SER A 124 -5.89 7.03 -31.36
CA SER A 124 -6.11 8.42 -31.77
C SER A 124 -7.56 8.73 -32.20
N GLY A 125 -8.36 7.74 -32.60
CA GLY A 125 -9.74 7.94 -33.07
C GLY A 125 -10.83 7.98 -31.98
N LEU A 126 -10.55 7.56 -30.75
CA LEU A 126 -11.58 7.39 -29.70
C LEU A 126 -11.38 8.24 -28.45
N ALA A 127 -10.22 8.90 -28.31
CA ALA A 127 -9.79 9.53 -27.04
C ALA A 127 -9.68 11.07 -27.08
N SER A 128 -9.95 11.71 -28.22
CA SER A 128 -9.77 13.16 -28.45
C SER A 128 -10.76 14.08 -27.72
N GLY A 129 -11.20 13.73 -26.52
CA GLY A 129 -12.11 14.54 -25.71
C GLY A 129 -12.14 14.25 -24.22
N LEU A 130 -11.15 13.54 -23.66
CA LEU A 130 -11.24 13.04 -22.27
C LEU A 130 -10.07 13.40 -21.34
N VAL A 131 -9.14 14.28 -21.71
CA VAL A 131 -8.29 14.90 -20.69
C VAL A 131 -9.09 16.06 -20.10
N PRO A 132 -9.56 16.00 -18.84
CA PRO A 132 -10.22 17.13 -18.21
C PRO A 132 -9.22 18.29 -18.16
N ASP A 133 -9.68 19.50 -18.51
CA ASP A 133 -8.88 20.74 -18.57
C ASP A 133 -8.13 21.02 -17.24
N ASP A 134 -8.63 20.46 -16.14
CA ASP A 134 -8.07 20.54 -14.78
C ASP A 134 -6.74 19.77 -14.59
N SER A 135 -6.24 19.06 -15.60
CA SER A 135 -4.98 18.28 -15.52
C SER A 135 -3.74 19.10 -15.91
N ILE A 136 -3.90 20.39 -16.21
CA ILE A 136 -2.82 21.29 -16.63
C ILE A 136 -2.86 22.56 -15.79
N VAL A 137 -1.78 22.83 -15.06
CA VAL A 137 -1.59 24.08 -14.33
C VAL A 137 -0.60 24.95 -15.09
N VAL A 138 -0.82 26.26 -15.08
CA VAL A 138 0.14 27.23 -15.59
C VAL A 138 1.02 27.68 -14.43
N CYS A 139 2.28 27.30 -14.46
CA CYS A 139 3.24 27.68 -13.43
C CYS A 139 3.51 29.19 -13.49
N PRO A 140 4.00 29.81 -12.39
CA PRO A 140 4.35 31.24 -12.38
C PRO A 140 5.37 31.64 -13.46
N THR A 141 6.14 30.66 -13.97
CA THR A 141 7.08 30.79 -15.09
C THR A 141 6.40 30.90 -16.46
N GLY A 142 5.09 30.67 -16.54
CA GLY A 142 4.29 30.64 -17.78
C GLY A 142 4.30 29.29 -18.49
N GLU A 143 5.00 28.29 -17.95
CA GLU A 143 5.03 26.94 -18.49
C GLU A 143 3.77 26.16 -18.09
N ARG A 144 3.27 25.31 -19.00
CA ARG A 144 2.12 24.43 -18.74
C ARG A 144 2.65 23.12 -18.20
N GLU A 145 2.33 22.82 -16.95
CA GLU A 145 2.74 21.59 -16.28
C GLU A 145 1.54 20.66 -16.12
N ARG A 146 1.75 19.37 -16.38
CA ARG A 146 0.72 18.35 -16.14
C ARG A 146 0.72 17.98 -14.67
N VAL A 147 -0.48 17.93 -14.11
CA VAL A 147 -0.71 17.64 -12.70
C VAL A 147 -1.67 16.47 -12.54
N CYS A 148 -1.59 15.80 -11.40
CA CYS A 148 -2.52 14.76 -11.00
C CYS A 148 -3.10 15.11 -9.64
N SER A 149 -4.38 15.46 -9.59
CA SER A 149 -5.08 15.64 -8.32
C SER A 149 -5.33 14.30 -7.62
N LEU A 150 -5.65 14.33 -6.32
CA LEU A 150 -6.00 13.12 -5.58
C LEU A 150 -7.17 12.33 -6.22
N GLU A 151 -8.17 13.02 -6.78
CA GLU A 151 -9.30 12.36 -7.45
C GLU A 151 -8.86 11.64 -8.72
N GLN A 152 -8.01 12.27 -9.53
CA GLN A 152 -7.44 11.68 -10.73
C GLN A 152 -6.54 10.49 -10.38
N TRP A 153 -5.71 10.62 -9.35
CA TRP A 153 -4.89 9.54 -8.80
C TRP A 153 -5.73 8.32 -8.44
N LEU A 154 -6.79 8.52 -7.64
CA LEU A 154 -7.69 7.44 -7.24
C LEU A 154 -8.47 6.85 -8.42
N SER A 155 -8.86 7.67 -9.40
CA SER A 155 -9.55 7.19 -10.60
C SER A 155 -8.66 6.26 -11.42
N ARG A 156 -7.41 6.66 -11.69
CA ARG A 156 -6.42 5.87 -12.44
C ARG A 156 -6.10 4.56 -11.72
N TRP A 157 -5.91 4.59 -10.40
CA TRP A 157 -5.76 3.37 -9.60
C TRP A 157 -6.98 2.46 -9.67
N GLY A 158 -8.19 3.03 -9.67
CA GLY A 158 -9.43 2.28 -9.86
C GLY A 158 -9.44 1.47 -11.16
N THR A 159 -9.00 2.08 -12.26
CA THR A 159 -8.88 1.40 -13.56
C THR A 159 -7.83 0.29 -13.53
N ILE A 160 -6.65 0.55 -12.96
CA ILE A 160 -5.55 -0.45 -12.89
C ILE A 160 -5.99 -1.67 -12.06
N LEU A 161 -6.62 -1.44 -10.90
CA LEU A 161 -6.97 -2.51 -9.97
C LEU A 161 -8.26 -3.26 -10.33
N ASP A 162 -9.18 -2.67 -11.11
CA ASP A 162 -10.36 -3.40 -11.63
C ASP A 162 -9.95 -4.45 -12.69
N GLN A 163 -8.87 -4.19 -13.43
CA GLN A 163 -8.37 -5.11 -14.46
C GLN A 163 -7.53 -6.27 -13.90
N ALA A 164 -6.88 -6.07 -12.75
CA ALA A 164 -5.96 -7.04 -12.17
C ALA A 164 -6.57 -7.85 -11.02
N LYS A 165 -6.74 -9.15 -11.22
CA LYS A 165 -7.20 -10.09 -10.17
C LYS A 165 -6.04 -10.68 -9.37
N THR A 166 -4.87 -10.76 -9.99
CA THR A 166 -3.64 -11.25 -9.38
C THR A 166 -2.52 -10.23 -9.51
N PHE A 167 -1.52 -10.32 -8.63
CA PHE A 167 -0.37 -9.43 -8.67
C PHE A 167 0.39 -9.50 -10.01
N ASN A 168 0.38 -10.65 -10.67
CA ASN A 168 1.07 -10.86 -11.95
C ASN A 168 0.33 -10.23 -13.15
N GLU A 169 -0.93 -9.81 -12.97
CA GLU A 169 -1.72 -9.11 -13.99
C GLU A 169 -1.55 -7.58 -13.91
N LEU A 170 -0.86 -7.07 -12.89
CA LEU A 170 -0.53 -5.66 -12.77
C LEU A 170 0.47 -5.23 -13.86
N PRO A 171 0.52 -3.93 -14.23
CA PRO A 171 1.54 -3.42 -15.13
C PRO A 171 2.95 -3.83 -14.70
N VAL A 172 3.82 -4.14 -15.67
CA VAL A 172 5.16 -4.68 -15.41
C VAL A 172 5.95 -3.80 -14.43
N TRP A 173 5.92 -2.49 -14.63
CA TRP A 173 6.59 -1.52 -13.73
C TRP A 173 6.12 -1.68 -12.27
N LEU A 174 4.82 -1.92 -12.04
CA LEU A 174 4.24 -2.10 -10.71
C LEU A 174 4.60 -3.46 -10.09
N GLN A 175 4.91 -4.46 -10.92
CA GLN A 175 5.45 -5.73 -10.44
C GLN A 175 6.90 -5.59 -9.94
N TYR A 176 7.68 -4.69 -10.54
CA TYR A 176 9.06 -4.41 -10.15
C TYR A 176 9.18 -3.40 -8.99
N PHE A 177 8.24 -2.47 -8.87
CA PHE A 177 8.29 -1.44 -7.84
C PHE A 177 8.43 -1.97 -6.39
N PRO A 178 7.74 -3.05 -5.94
CA PRO A 178 7.99 -3.63 -4.62
C PRO A 178 9.43 -4.10 -4.43
N ARG A 179 10.09 -4.56 -5.50
CA ARG A 179 11.49 -4.99 -5.43
C ARG A 179 12.43 -3.82 -5.23
N VAL A 180 12.17 -2.72 -5.95
CA VAL A 180 12.89 -1.46 -5.76
C VAL A 180 12.73 -0.98 -4.32
N MET A 181 11.50 -0.87 -3.82
CA MET A 181 11.23 -0.45 -2.44
C MET A 181 11.88 -1.37 -1.40
N PHE A 182 11.84 -2.69 -1.62
CA PHE A 182 12.52 -3.63 -0.75
C PHE A 182 14.04 -3.38 -0.69
N GLN A 183 14.67 -3.15 -1.85
CA GLN A 183 16.10 -2.86 -1.91
C GLN A 183 16.45 -1.51 -1.27
N VAL A 184 15.58 -0.50 -1.40
CA VAL A 184 15.73 0.78 -0.71
C VAL A 184 15.75 0.59 0.81
N ILE A 185 14.82 -0.21 1.35
CA ILE A 185 14.68 -0.43 2.80
C ILE A 185 15.83 -1.32 3.33
N ASN A 186 16.15 -2.40 2.64
CA ASN A 186 17.19 -3.37 3.00
C ASN A 186 18.60 -2.83 2.67
N LYS A 187 18.95 -1.70 3.28
CA LYS A 187 20.26 -1.02 3.10
C LYS A 187 21.44 -1.93 3.42
N SER A 188 21.28 -2.84 4.39
CA SER A 188 22.32 -3.81 4.75
C SER A 188 22.64 -4.80 3.63
N GLY A 189 21.76 -4.96 2.64
CA GLY A 189 21.90 -5.98 1.60
C GLY A 189 21.75 -7.42 2.13
N SER A 190 21.28 -7.59 3.36
CA SER A 190 21.19 -8.90 4.03
C SER A 190 20.14 -9.83 3.41
N GLY A 191 19.17 -9.25 2.70
CA GLY A 191 18.03 -9.96 2.11
C GLY A 191 16.85 -10.08 3.08
N VAL A 192 16.95 -9.47 4.26
CA VAL A 192 15.90 -9.39 5.28
C VAL A 192 15.85 -7.96 5.81
N VAL A 193 14.68 -7.33 5.73
CA VAL A 193 14.46 -6.01 6.33
C VAL A 193 14.38 -6.17 7.85
N SER A 194 15.30 -5.52 8.56
CA SER A 194 15.29 -5.43 10.01
C SER A 194 14.30 -4.38 10.53
N ARG A 195 13.97 -4.44 11.82
CA ARG A 195 13.12 -3.45 12.50
C ARG A 195 13.72 -2.05 12.42
N ASP A 196 15.05 -1.94 12.54
CA ASP A 196 15.75 -0.65 12.52
C ASP A 196 15.78 -0.05 11.11
N GLU A 197 15.97 -0.87 10.07
CA GLU A 197 15.83 -0.44 8.67
C GLU A 197 14.41 0.05 8.36
N LEU A 198 13.38 -0.67 8.85
CA LEU A 198 11.99 -0.24 8.69
C LEU A 198 11.71 1.08 9.44
N SER A 199 12.25 1.23 10.65
CA SER A 199 12.18 2.47 11.43
C SER A 199 12.83 3.65 10.70
N ALA A 200 14.01 3.43 10.13
CA ALA A 200 14.73 4.45 9.37
C ALA A 200 13.95 4.85 8.12
N PHE A 201 13.35 3.87 7.42
CA PHE A 201 12.49 4.14 6.26
C PHE A 201 11.26 5.00 6.63
N TYR A 202 10.54 4.65 7.70
CA TYR A 202 9.40 5.44 8.18
C TYR A 202 9.79 6.87 8.57
N SER A 203 10.96 7.05 9.17
CA SER A 203 11.41 8.36 9.61
C SER A 203 11.90 9.22 8.44
N SER A 204 12.79 8.67 7.61
CA SER A 204 13.52 9.43 6.59
C SER A 204 12.82 9.54 5.25
N VAL A 205 12.10 8.50 4.82
CA VAL A 205 11.42 8.49 3.51
C VAL A 205 9.99 8.98 3.64
N LEU A 206 9.25 8.45 4.62
CA LEU A 206 7.85 8.83 4.88
C LEU A 206 7.70 10.10 5.74
N GLY A 207 8.79 10.61 6.31
CA GLY A 207 8.79 11.82 7.13
C GLY A 207 8.01 11.70 8.44
N LEU A 208 7.80 10.49 8.96
CA LEU A 208 7.08 10.30 10.22
C LEU A 208 7.93 10.78 11.41
N GLY A 209 7.33 11.59 12.28
CA GLY A 209 7.99 12.05 13.50
C GLY A 209 8.32 10.90 14.46
N ALA A 210 9.40 11.04 15.23
CA ALA A 210 9.91 9.98 16.11
C ALA A 210 8.86 9.38 17.07
N GLN A 211 7.96 10.22 17.60
CA GLN A 211 6.86 9.75 18.44
C GLN A 211 5.93 8.80 17.66
N ARG A 212 5.52 9.20 16.46
CA ARG A 212 4.64 8.39 15.60
C ARG A 212 5.33 7.10 15.17
N VAL A 213 6.63 7.14 14.87
CA VAL A 213 7.39 5.92 14.56
C VAL A 213 7.39 4.97 15.76
N GLY A 214 7.66 5.46 16.97
CA GLY A 214 7.65 4.66 18.19
C GLY A 214 6.31 4.00 18.50
N GLU A 215 5.19 4.69 18.22
CA GLU A 215 3.84 4.16 18.42
C GLU A 215 3.50 3.00 17.48
N VAL A 216 4.07 3.00 16.26
CA VAL A 216 3.54 2.17 15.16
C VAL A 216 4.48 1.04 14.77
N LEU A 217 5.77 1.22 14.98
CA LEU A 217 6.82 0.34 14.46
C LEU A 217 6.68 -1.09 14.98
N ASP A 218 6.37 -1.25 16.27
CA ASP A 218 6.24 -2.58 16.86
C ASP A 218 5.05 -3.35 16.28
N GLY A 219 3.90 -2.69 16.14
CA GLY A 219 2.72 -3.29 15.51
C GLY A 219 2.96 -3.62 14.04
N ALA A 220 3.57 -2.69 13.30
CA ALA A 220 3.92 -2.87 11.89
C ALA A 220 4.88 -4.05 11.68
N TYR A 221 6.01 -4.05 12.38
CA TYR A 221 7.03 -5.09 12.22
C TYR A 221 6.49 -6.46 12.62
N LYS A 222 5.74 -6.54 13.73
CA LYS A 222 5.06 -7.78 14.15
C LYS A 222 4.05 -8.26 13.10
N ALA A 223 3.24 -7.37 12.53
CA ALA A 223 2.29 -7.76 11.49
C ALA A 223 3.01 -8.31 10.24
N MET A 224 4.06 -7.62 9.79
CA MET A 224 4.83 -7.96 8.58
C MET A 224 5.77 -9.17 8.75
N THR A 225 6.08 -9.58 9.98
CA THR A 225 6.97 -10.73 10.29
C THR A 225 6.25 -11.90 10.94
N ALA A 226 4.93 -11.81 11.08
CA ALA A 226 4.16 -12.76 11.86
C ALA A 226 4.69 -12.92 13.31
N ASN A 227 4.83 -11.83 14.05
CA ASN A 227 5.44 -11.79 15.40
C ASN A 227 6.87 -12.36 15.46
N GLY A 228 7.56 -12.41 14.32
CA GLY A 228 8.90 -12.96 14.20
C GLY A 228 8.95 -14.40 13.70
N ASP A 229 7.81 -15.05 13.44
CA ASP A 229 7.76 -16.40 12.86
C ASP A 229 8.38 -16.45 11.44
N HIS A 230 8.30 -15.32 10.72
CA HIS A 230 8.81 -15.20 9.36
C HIS A 230 9.68 -13.95 9.19
N PRO A 231 10.88 -14.05 8.61
CA PRO A 231 11.69 -12.89 8.32
C PRO A 231 11.03 -12.03 7.23
N LEU A 232 11.20 -10.71 7.31
CA LEU A 232 10.72 -9.78 6.29
C LEU A 232 11.67 -9.78 5.07
N CYS A 233 11.74 -10.92 4.37
CA CYS A 233 12.47 -11.06 3.11
C CYS A 233 11.62 -10.59 1.91
N PHE A 234 12.20 -10.55 0.71
CA PHE A 234 11.49 -10.02 -0.46
C PHE A 234 10.14 -10.72 -0.75
N PRO A 235 10.00 -12.06 -0.71
CA PRO A 235 8.70 -12.70 -0.86
C PRO A 235 7.67 -12.22 0.17
N ALA A 236 8.06 -12.12 1.44
CA ALA A 236 7.23 -11.61 2.53
C ALA A 236 6.79 -10.16 2.28
N TYR A 237 7.74 -9.30 1.90
CA TYR A 237 7.49 -7.92 1.56
C TYR A 237 6.55 -7.78 0.35
N ARG A 238 6.74 -8.60 -0.70
CA ARG A 238 5.86 -8.63 -1.87
C ARG A 238 4.43 -9.00 -1.51
N TRP A 239 4.22 -9.92 -0.55
CA TRP A 239 2.89 -10.25 -0.05
C TRP A 239 2.25 -9.07 0.70
N CYS A 240 3.03 -8.36 1.52
CA CYS A 240 2.57 -7.12 2.15
C CYS A 240 2.16 -6.08 1.10
N TYR A 241 2.97 -5.92 0.05
CA TYR A 241 2.68 -5.02 -1.08
C TYR A 241 1.41 -5.41 -1.84
N ALA A 242 1.23 -6.70 -2.12
CA ALA A 242 0.02 -7.20 -2.78
C ALA A 242 -1.22 -6.99 -1.89
N ASN A 243 -1.11 -7.17 -0.57
CA ASN A 243 -2.18 -6.90 0.38
C ASN A 243 -2.49 -5.39 0.50
N PHE A 244 -1.47 -4.53 0.37
CA PHE A 244 -1.66 -3.08 0.31
C PHE A 244 -2.55 -2.70 -0.88
N LEU A 245 -2.19 -3.12 -2.11
CA LEU A 245 -2.92 -2.79 -3.33
C LEU A 245 -4.29 -3.48 -3.44
N LEU A 246 -4.32 -4.81 -3.29
CA LEU A 246 -5.49 -5.63 -3.60
C LEU A 246 -6.40 -5.88 -2.38
N GLY A 247 -5.94 -5.53 -1.17
CA GLY A 247 -6.71 -5.73 0.04
C GLY A 247 -7.85 -4.73 0.16
N ARG A 248 -9.09 -5.20 -0.04
CA ARG A 248 -10.32 -4.37 0.10
C ARG A 248 -10.74 -4.10 1.54
N HIS A 249 -10.10 -4.76 2.52
CA HIS A 249 -10.35 -4.61 3.95
C HIS A 249 -9.08 -4.23 4.69
N ARG A 250 -9.21 -3.68 5.91
CA ARG A 250 -8.07 -3.28 6.76
C ARG A 250 -7.27 -4.46 7.33
N ASN A 251 -7.67 -5.69 7.00
CA ASN A 251 -7.03 -6.89 7.51
C ASN A 251 -5.75 -7.19 6.70
N GLY A 252 -4.63 -7.32 7.41
CA GLY A 252 -3.38 -7.82 6.86
C GLY A 252 -2.17 -6.88 7.06
N PRO A 253 -0.97 -7.36 6.75
CA PRO A 253 0.27 -6.62 6.98
C PRO A 253 0.49 -5.46 6.01
N GLY A 254 -0.22 -5.42 4.89
CA GLY A 254 -0.06 -4.38 3.87
C GLY A 254 -0.49 -2.99 4.35
N GLN A 255 -1.35 -2.89 5.37
CA GLN A 255 -1.76 -1.60 5.94
C GLN A 255 -0.62 -0.81 6.60
N TYR A 256 0.52 -1.45 6.85
CA TYR A 256 1.68 -0.82 7.47
C TYR A 256 2.75 -0.41 6.46
N LEU A 257 2.64 -0.82 5.19
CA LEU A 257 3.72 -0.69 4.20
C LEU A 257 4.27 0.74 4.04
N PHE A 258 3.38 1.74 4.08
CA PHE A 258 3.72 3.17 3.99
C PHE A 258 3.32 3.93 5.25
N GLY A 259 3.52 3.30 6.41
CA GLY A 259 3.05 3.80 7.69
C GLY A 259 1.58 3.43 7.95
N PRO A 260 1.13 3.45 9.21
CA PRO A 260 -0.27 3.16 9.51
C PRO A 260 -1.14 4.35 9.10
N GLY A 261 -2.30 4.01 8.56
CA GLY A 261 -3.36 4.98 8.38
C GLY A 261 -3.88 5.57 9.69
N GLU A 262 -4.86 6.46 9.57
CA GLU A 262 -5.57 6.96 10.74
C GLU A 262 -6.14 5.77 11.54
N PRO A 263 -6.10 5.84 12.89
CA PRO A 263 -6.62 4.78 13.73
C PRO A 263 -8.09 4.53 13.39
N ALA A 264 -8.36 3.38 12.76
CA ALA A 264 -9.72 2.96 12.47
C ALA A 264 -10.48 2.80 13.79
N ASP A 265 -11.71 3.30 13.84
CA ASP A 265 -12.67 2.79 14.82
C ASP A 265 -12.86 1.31 14.52
N LEU A 266 -12.38 0.41 15.40
CA LEU A 266 -12.54 -1.05 15.27
C LEU A 266 -14.01 -1.46 15.03
N ARG A 267 -14.96 -0.58 15.37
CA ARG A 267 -16.40 -0.73 15.11
C ARG A 267 -16.79 -0.61 13.63
N SER A 268 -15.93 -0.08 12.76
CA SER A 268 -16.18 0.07 11.32
C SER A 268 -15.80 -1.18 10.51
N CYS A 269 -15.06 -2.12 11.10
CA CYS A 269 -14.83 -3.43 10.49
C CYS A 269 -16.15 -4.23 10.58
N PRO A 270 -16.70 -4.75 9.46
CA PRO A 270 -17.95 -5.51 9.49
C PRO A 270 -17.83 -6.80 10.32
N PHE A 271 -16.62 -7.37 10.38
CA PHE A 271 -16.27 -8.56 11.15
C PHE A 271 -14.89 -8.35 11.78
N PRO A 272 -14.79 -7.63 12.91
CA PRO A 272 -13.54 -7.57 13.64
C PRO A 272 -13.29 -8.95 14.21
N VAL A 273 -12.14 -9.55 13.91
CA VAL A 273 -11.78 -10.85 14.48
C VAL A 273 -11.23 -10.60 15.88
N ASP A 274 -11.95 -11.09 16.89
CA ASP A 274 -11.57 -10.95 18.30
C ASP A 274 -10.78 -12.18 18.73
N TYR A 275 -9.46 -12.06 18.68
CA TYR A 275 -8.55 -13.13 19.09
C TYR A 275 -8.33 -13.20 20.61
N SER A 276 -8.93 -12.31 21.40
CA SER A 276 -8.86 -12.42 22.87
C SER A 276 -9.47 -13.74 23.36
N ALA A 277 -10.50 -14.23 22.63
CA ALA A 277 -11.17 -15.50 22.87
C ALA A 277 -10.23 -16.72 22.80
N LEU A 278 -9.13 -16.65 22.04
CA LEU A 278 -8.15 -17.75 21.95
C LEU A 278 -7.24 -17.85 23.18
N ASN A 279 -7.10 -16.75 23.93
CA ASN A 279 -6.34 -16.71 25.18
C ASN A 279 -7.26 -16.67 26.41
N THR A 280 -8.58 -16.75 26.21
CA THR A 280 -9.57 -16.77 27.27
C THR A 280 -9.49 -18.09 28.03
N ALA A 281 -9.45 -18.02 29.36
CA ALA A 281 -9.45 -19.22 30.19
C ALA A 281 -10.70 -20.07 29.88
N PRO A 282 -10.64 -21.42 30.00
CA PRO A 282 -11.77 -22.29 29.67
C PRO A 282 -13.08 -21.92 30.39
N GLU A 283 -12.95 -21.28 31.55
CA GLU A 283 -14.01 -20.84 32.44
C GLU A 283 -14.75 -19.58 31.94
N GLU A 284 -14.08 -18.79 31.10
CA GLU A 284 -14.56 -17.52 30.54
C GLU A 284 -15.05 -17.67 29.08
N LEU A 285 -14.94 -18.87 28.51
CA LEU A 285 -15.47 -19.18 27.17
C LEU A 285 -17.00 -19.24 27.21
N GLU A 286 -17.66 -18.36 26.45
CA GLU A 286 -19.11 -18.42 26.27
C GLU A 286 -19.51 -19.72 25.56
N GLN A 287 -20.32 -20.56 26.21
CA GLN A 287 -20.87 -21.75 25.59
C GLN A 287 -21.91 -21.37 24.54
N TYR A 288 -21.66 -21.74 23.28
CA TYR A 288 -22.62 -21.51 22.19
C TYR A 288 -23.98 -22.11 22.54
N SER A 289 -25.02 -21.27 22.51
CA SER A 289 -26.42 -21.66 22.74
C SER A 289 -27.27 -21.09 21.60
N PRO A 290 -27.92 -21.94 20.78
CA PRO A 290 -28.65 -21.50 19.59
C PRO A 290 -29.83 -20.57 19.91
N ASP A 291 -30.34 -20.61 21.14
CA ASP A 291 -31.49 -19.81 21.59
C ASP A 291 -31.10 -18.47 22.23
N ARG A 292 -29.80 -18.21 22.42
CA ARG A 292 -29.28 -16.96 22.98
C ARG A 292 -28.55 -16.16 21.91
N LYS A 293 -29.14 -15.03 21.52
CA LYS A 293 -28.44 -14.03 20.70
C LYS A 293 -27.30 -13.43 21.55
N SER A 294 -26.05 -13.70 21.16
CA SER A 294 -24.90 -13.00 21.75
C SER A 294 -24.84 -11.56 21.24
N ASN A 295 -24.45 -10.63 22.11
CA ASN A 295 -24.18 -9.24 21.73
C ASN A 295 -22.82 -9.08 21.02
N ARG A 296 -22.04 -10.17 20.87
CA ARG A 296 -20.76 -10.15 20.17
C ARG A 296 -20.96 -9.96 18.66
N ARG A 297 -20.27 -8.96 18.12
CA ARG A 297 -20.16 -8.67 16.68
C ARG A 297 -18.90 -9.27 16.05
N SER A 298 -18.06 -9.92 16.84
CA SER A 298 -16.83 -10.56 16.41
C SER A 298 -17.03 -12.06 16.17
N VAL A 299 -16.31 -12.61 15.19
CA VAL A 299 -16.24 -14.05 14.98
C VAL A 299 -15.13 -14.59 15.87
N VAL A 300 -15.49 -15.53 16.76
CA VAL A 300 -14.52 -16.34 17.51
C VAL A 300 -14.04 -17.45 16.57
N VAL A 301 -12.72 -17.58 16.41
CA VAL A 301 -12.07 -18.68 15.68
C VAL A 301 -11.61 -19.71 16.70
#